data_AF-A0A355X6Q5-F1
#
_entry.id   AF-A0A355X6Q5-F1
#
_cell.length_a   1.000
_cell.length_b   1.000
_cell.length_c   1.000
_cell.angle_alpha   90.00
_cell.angle_beta   90.00
_cell.angle_gamma   90.00
#
_symmetry.space_group_name_H-M   'P 1'
#
loop_
_entity.id
_entity.type
_entity.pdbx_description
1 polymer ?
#
loop_
_entity_poly.entity_id
_entity_poly.type
_entity_poly.pdbx_seq_one_letter_code
_entity_poly.pdbx_strand_id
1 'polypeptide(L)' 'YQIFPDRFYNSGAEKKNMPSTRILRRWGETPYWKEKQMNGIWNNDYFGGDLKGIEEKLP' A
#
# COMPACT_ATOMS: atom_id res chain seq x y z
N TYR A 1 -15.34 -11.78 -2.18
CA TYR A 1 -15.08 -10.33 -2.03
C TYR A 1 -13.77 -10.02 -2.73
N GLN A 2 -13.71 -9.02 -3.61
CA GLN A 2 -12.44 -8.62 -4.25
C GLN A 2 -11.68 -7.68 -3.31
N ILE A 3 -10.39 -7.95 -3.08
CA ILE A 3 -9.55 -7.21 -2.14
C ILE A 3 -8.34 -6.64 -2.89
N PHE A 4 -8.03 -5.38 -2.63
CA PHE A 4 -6.74 -4.77 -2.99
C PHE A 4 -5.84 -4.74 -1.75
N PRO A 5 -4.87 -5.67 -1.60
CA PRO A 5 -4.21 -5.95 -0.32
C PRO A 5 -3.59 -4.71 0.37
N ASP A 6 -2.86 -3.89 -0.38
CA ASP A 6 -2.18 -2.70 0.16
C ASP A 6 -3.14 -1.70 0.83
N ARG A 7 -4.40 -1.65 0.37
CA ARG A 7 -5.44 -0.72 0.86
C ARG A 7 -6.50 -1.39 1.72
N PHE A 8 -6.35 -2.68 2.01
CA PHE A 8 -7.35 -3.43 2.76
C PHE A 8 -7.10 -3.35 4.26
N TYR A 9 -5.97 -3.88 4.71
CA TYR A 9 -5.59 -3.83 6.13
C TYR A 9 -4.09 -4.05 6.29
N ASN A 10 -3.46 -3.22 7.14
CA ASN A 10 -2.03 -3.33 7.50
C ASN A 10 -1.90 -4.05 8.85
N SER A 11 -1.33 -5.26 8.83
CA SER A 11 -1.08 -6.04 10.05
C SER A 11 -0.02 -5.45 11.00
N GLY A 12 0.68 -4.39 10.59
CA GLY A 12 1.81 -3.84 11.33
C GLY A 12 3.10 -4.68 11.24
N ALA A 13 3.07 -5.80 10.51
CA ALA A 13 4.26 -6.62 10.29
C ALA A 13 5.35 -5.85 9.54
N GLU A 14 6.60 -6.02 10.00
CA GLU A 14 7.79 -5.43 9.39
C GLU A 14 7.90 -5.83 7.93
N LYS A 15 7.94 -4.84 7.04
CA LYS A 15 8.07 -5.05 5.59
C LYS A 15 9.55 -5.05 5.21
N LYS A 16 10.10 -6.22 4.88
CA LYS A 16 11.50 -6.38 4.45
C LYS A 16 11.62 -6.31 2.93
N ASN A 17 12.79 -5.89 2.43
CA ASN A 17 13.14 -5.85 1.01
C ASN A 17 12.20 -5.01 0.11
N MET A 18 11.61 -3.95 0.65
CA MET A 18 10.85 -3.00 -0.15
C MET A 18 11.78 -2.20 -1.08
N PRO A 19 11.46 -2.07 -2.39
CA PRO A 19 12.24 -1.22 -3.29
C PRO A 19 12.32 0.21 -2.76
N SER A 20 13.49 0.84 -2.86
CA SER A 20 13.72 2.22 -2.42
C SER A 20 12.88 3.27 -3.15
N THR A 21 12.31 2.89 -4.29
CA THR A 21 11.38 3.70 -5.08
C THR A 21 9.97 3.77 -4.48
N ARG A 22 9.66 2.95 -3.45
CA ARG A 22 8.36 2.95 -2.78
C ARG A 22 8.30 4.03 -1.70
N ILE A 23 7.16 4.71 -1.63
CA ILE A 23 6.87 5.73 -0.63
C ILE A 23 5.80 5.15 0.30
N LEU A 24 6.16 4.92 1.56
CA LEU A 24 5.20 4.49 2.58
C LEU A 24 4.40 5.71 3.06
N ARG A 25 3.08 5.63 2.92
CA ARG A 25 2.10 6.63 3.40
C ARG A 25 1.48 6.18 4.70
N ARG A 26 0.94 7.11 5.47
CA ARG A 26 0.17 6.74 6.67
C ARG A 26 -1.18 6.17 6.25
N TRP A 27 -1.69 5.25 7.06
CA TRP A 27 -3.00 4.65 6.81
C TRP A 27 -4.09 5.73 6.77
N GLY A 28 -4.96 5.68 5.75
CA GLY A 28 -6.04 6.65 5.57
C GLY A 28 -5.62 7.98 4.92
N GLU A 29 -4.35 8.21 4.63
CA GLU A 29 -3.93 9.40 3.87
C GLU A 29 -4.39 9.36 2.42
N THR A 30 -4.54 10.53 1.81
CA THR A 30 -4.81 10.63 0.37
C THR A 30 -3.58 10.15 -0.41
N PRO A 31 -3.73 9.22 -1.36
CA PRO A 31 -2.64 8.85 -2.27
C PRO A 31 -2.11 10.08 -2.99
N TYR A 32 -0.79 10.14 -3.18
CA TYR A 32 -0.18 11.26 -3.85
C TYR A 32 -0.35 11.13 -5.36
N TRP A 33 -0.90 12.17 -5.97
CA TRP A 33 -1.10 12.24 -7.39
C TRP A 33 -0.75 13.63 -7.92
N LYS A 34 -0.02 13.68 -9.03
CA LYS A 34 0.23 14.89 -9.83
C LYS A 34 0.18 14.55 -11.31
N GLU A 35 -0.40 15.43 -12.13
CA GLU A 35 -0.46 15.28 -13.60
C GLU A 35 0.91 15.01 -14.24
N LYS A 36 1.98 15.64 -13.73
CA LYS A 36 3.35 15.42 -14.21
C LYS A 36 3.84 13.96 -14.09
N GLN A 37 3.26 13.17 -13.18
CA GLN A 37 3.59 11.74 -13.02
C GLN A 37 2.89 10.85 -14.03
N MET A 38 1.90 11.38 -14.78
CA MET A 38 1.14 10.59 -15.75
C MET A 38 2.00 9.99 -16.86
N ASN A 39 3.19 10.56 -17.09
CA ASN A 39 4.14 10.14 -18.13
C ASN A 39 5.21 9.12 -17.67
N GLY A 40 5.11 8.46 -16.51
CA GLY A 40 5.99 7.29 -16.30
C GLY A 40 6.20 6.73 -14.90
N ILE A 41 5.70 7.35 -13.83
CA ILE A 41 5.84 6.77 -12.48
C ILE A 41 4.49 6.76 -11.78
N TRP A 42 3.79 5.64 -11.95
CA TRP A 42 2.52 5.36 -11.31
C TRP A 42 2.71 4.41 -10.11
N ASN A 43 1.90 4.57 -9.07
CA ASN A 43 1.68 3.56 -8.03
C ASN A 43 2.90 3.24 -7.12
N ASN A 44 3.66 4.26 -6.74
CA ASN A 44 4.73 4.11 -5.74
C ASN A 44 4.28 4.38 -4.31
N ASP A 45 3.03 4.80 -4.09
CA ASP A 45 2.47 4.95 -2.76
C ASP A 45 1.94 3.63 -2.22
N TYR A 46 2.47 3.26 -1.07
CA TYR A 46 2.13 2.05 -0.32
C TYR A 46 1.56 2.45 1.03
N PHE A 47 0.53 1.76 1.46
CA PHE A 47 -0.11 1.96 2.77
C PHE A 47 0.23 0.80 3.73
N GLY A 48 0.89 -0.23 3.21
CA GLY A 48 1.48 -1.31 4.00
C GLY A 48 0.53 -2.47 4.25
N GLY A 49 -0.61 -2.49 3.56
CA GLY A 49 -1.53 -3.62 3.61
C GLY A 49 -0.89 -4.91 3.09
N ASP A 50 -1.21 -6.03 3.73
CA ASP A 50 -0.55 -7.30 3.50
C ASP A 50 -1.48 -8.51 3.67
N LEU A 51 -1.01 -9.68 3.24
CA LEU A 51 -1.79 -10.92 3.31
C LEU A 51 -2.11 -11.30 4.74
N LYS A 52 -1.17 -11.10 5.67
CA LYS A 52 -1.42 -11.31 7.10
C LYS A 52 -2.57 -10.43 7.60
N GLY A 53 -2.63 -9.18 7.13
CA GLY A 53 -3.73 -8.29 7.44
C GLY A 53 -5.08 -8.74 6.86
N ILE A 54 -5.06 -9.44 5.73
CA ILE A 54 -6.26 -10.09 5.19
C ILE A 54 -6.68 -11.25 6.10
N GLU A 55 -5.73 -12.12 6.49
CA GLU A 55 -5.97 -13.25 7.40
C GLU A 55 -6.59 -12.81 8.73
N GLU A 56 -6.11 -11.70 9.32
CA GLU A 56 -6.67 -11.11 10.55
C GLU A 56 -8.11 -10.61 10.43
N LYS A 57 -8.62 -10.47 9.20
CA LYS A 57 -10.01 -10.05 8.92
C LYS A 57 -10.86 -11.18 8.36
N LEU A 58 -10.32 -12.40 8.29
CA LEU A 58 -11.11 -13.59 8.04
C LEU A 58 -11.79 -14.04 9.35
N PRO A 59 -13.03 -14.56 9.28
CA PRO A 59 -13.74 -15.10 10.44
C PRO A 59 -13.12 -16.39 10.99
#